data_AF-A0A6J2R5T6-F1
#
_entry.id   AF-A0A6J2R5T6-F1
#
_cell.length_a   1.000
_cell.length_b   1.000
_cell.length_c   1.000
_cell.angle_alpha   90.00
_cell.angle_beta   90.00
_cell.angle_gamma   90.00
#
_symmetry.space_group_name_H-M   'P 1'
#
loop_
_entity.id
_entity.type
_entity.pdbx_description
1 polymer ?
#
loop_
_entity_poly.entity_id
_entity_poly.type
_entity_poly.pdbx_seq_one_letter_code
_entity_poly.pdbx_strand_id
1 'polypeptide(L)'
;MDDDSYPKTLYVGNLSKDVTEILILQLFTQIGPCKSCKMITEHTSNDPYCFVEFFEHRDAAAALAAMNGRKILGKEVKVNWATTPSSQKKDTSNHFHVFVGDLSPEITTEDVKAAFAPFGKISDARVVKDMTTGKSKGYGFVSFYNKLVRLQYKNTD
;
A
#
# COMPACT_ATOMS: atom_id res chain seq x y z
N MET A 1 0.40 11.18 19.34
CA MET A 1 -0.23 11.42 18.03
C MET A 1 0.82 11.04 17.01
N ASP A 2 0.65 9.87 16.41
CA ASP A 2 1.69 9.18 15.67
C ASP A 2 1.73 9.72 14.23
N ASP A 3 2.81 10.42 13.90
CA ASP A 3 3.09 11.02 12.58
C ASP A 3 3.25 9.97 11.46
N ASP A 4 3.35 8.69 11.83
CA ASP A 4 3.54 7.56 10.92
C ASP A 4 2.29 7.18 10.10
N SER A 5 1.15 7.84 10.33
CA SER A 5 -0.11 7.51 9.64
C SER A 5 -0.33 8.23 8.30
N TYR A 6 0.48 9.23 7.95
CA TYR A 6 0.23 10.05 6.75
C TYR A 6 1.15 9.65 5.57
N PRO A 7 0.64 9.67 4.32
CA PRO A 7 1.44 9.30 3.16
C PRO A 7 2.59 10.28 2.95
N LYS A 8 3.80 9.76 2.81
CA LYS A 8 5.03 10.53 2.58
C LYS A 8 5.59 10.36 1.16
N THR A 9 4.95 9.53 0.35
CA THR A 9 5.40 9.19 -1.00
C THR A 9 4.46 9.77 -2.05
N LEU A 10 5.03 10.38 -3.07
CA LEU A 10 4.34 10.92 -4.23
C LEU A 10 4.65 10.10 -5.48
N TYR A 11 3.65 9.92 -6.31
CA TYR A 11 3.77 9.46 -7.68
C TYR A 11 3.82 10.68 -8.59
N VAL A 12 4.83 10.73 -9.47
CA VAL A 12 5.05 11.79 -10.45
C VAL A 12 5.02 11.16 -11.84
N GLY A 13 3.91 11.31 -12.54
CA GLY A 13 3.68 10.75 -13.87
C GLY A 13 3.67 11.79 -14.98
N ASN A 14 3.48 11.28 -16.21
CA ASN A 14 3.48 12.08 -17.44
C ASN A 14 4.81 12.82 -17.68
N LEU A 15 5.93 12.22 -17.27
CA LEU A 15 7.26 12.81 -17.46
C LEU A 15 7.67 12.74 -18.93
N SER A 16 8.56 13.66 -19.36
CA SER A 16 9.23 13.50 -20.66
C SER A 16 10.28 12.40 -20.59
N LYS A 17 10.62 11.79 -21.73
CA LYS A 17 11.70 10.80 -21.83
C LYS A 17 13.09 11.40 -21.55
N ASP A 18 13.22 12.72 -21.68
CA ASP A 18 14.42 13.48 -21.35
C ASP A 18 14.54 13.85 -19.87
N VAL A 19 13.46 13.65 -19.08
CA VAL A 19 13.52 13.88 -17.63
C VAL A 19 14.40 12.82 -17.01
N THR A 20 15.26 13.21 -16.08
CA THR A 20 16.11 12.31 -15.31
C THR A 20 15.69 12.28 -13.85
N GLU A 21 16.07 11.21 -13.15
CA GLU A 21 15.86 11.08 -11.70
C GLU A 21 16.49 12.25 -10.93
N ILE A 22 17.70 12.67 -11.33
CA ILE A 22 18.43 13.78 -10.73
C ILE A 22 17.64 15.08 -10.85
N LEU A 23 17.04 15.35 -12.02
CA LEU A 23 16.22 16.54 -12.23
C LEU A 23 14.99 16.54 -11.31
N ILE A 24 14.29 15.42 -11.21
CA ILE A 24 13.13 15.29 -10.30
C ILE A 24 13.58 15.50 -8.86
N LEU A 25 14.64 14.83 -8.42
CA LEU A 25 15.17 14.99 -7.06
C LEU A 25 15.53 16.45 -6.77
N GLN A 26 16.20 17.15 -7.67
CA GLN A 26 16.56 18.56 -7.50
C GLN A 26 15.34 19.50 -7.44
N LEU A 27 14.27 19.20 -8.16
CA LEU A 27 13.06 20.01 -8.13
C LEU A 27 12.28 19.78 -6.82
N PHE A 28 12.17 18.54 -6.37
CA PHE A 28 11.41 18.20 -5.17
C PHE A 28 12.18 18.55 -3.88
N THR A 29 13.52 18.49 -3.88
CA THR A 29 14.35 18.88 -2.73
C THR A 29 14.31 20.38 -2.42
N GLN A 30 13.90 21.21 -3.39
CA GLN A 30 13.67 22.66 -3.15
C GLN A 30 12.45 22.92 -2.28
N ILE A 31 11.53 21.96 -2.18
CA ILE A 31 10.30 22.07 -1.40
C ILE A 31 10.50 21.48 -0.01
N GLY A 32 11.18 20.32 0.07
CA GLY A 32 11.58 19.71 1.33
C GLY A 32 12.52 18.53 1.13
N PRO A 33 13.19 18.07 2.19
CA PRO A 33 14.16 17.00 2.10
C PRO A 33 13.51 15.70 1.60
N CYS A 34 14.05 15.20 0.48
CA CYS A 34 13.65 13.92 -0.09
C CYS A 34 14.46 12.79 0.56
N LYS A 35 13.78 11.74 1.01
CA LYS A 35 14.37 10.51 1.54
C LYS A 35 14.77 9.56 0.41
N SER A 36 13.95 9.46 -0.63
CA SER A 36 14.22 8.61 -1.79
C SER A 36 13.54 9.15 -3.05
N CYS A 37 14.16 8.91 -4.21
CA CYS A 37 13.61 9.23 -5.52
C CYS A 37 13.93 8.04 -6.42
N LYS A 38 12.92 7.48 -7.08
CA LYS A 38 13.08 6.31 -7.96
C LYS A 38 12.39 6.57 -9.29
N MET A 39 13.16 6.65 -10.36
CA MET A 39 12.64 6.79 -11.71
C MET A 39 12.38 5.44 -12.38
N ILE A 40 11.23 5.28 -13.02
CA ILE A 40 10.83 4.08 -13.76
C ILE A 40 10.59 4.44 -15.22
N THR A 41 11.39 3.84 -16.11
CA THR A 41 11.37 4.07 -17.56
C THR A 41 11.13 2.80 -18.37
N GLU A 42 11.06 1.63 -17.70
CA GLU A 42 11.17 0.30 -18.31
C GLU A 42 9.94 -0.16 -19.11
N HIS A 43 8.79 0.51 -18.95
CA HIS A 43 7.58 0.17 -19.70
C HIS A 43 7.50 0.98 -21.00
N THR A 44 8.15 0.48 -22.06
CA THR A 44 8.35 1.13 -23.39
C THR A 44 7.11 1.79 -24.02
N SER A 45 5.88 1.38 -23.66
CA SER A 45 4.64 1.99 -24.18
C SER A 45 4.07 3.14 -23.34
N ASN A 46 4.53 3.34 -22.10
CA ASN A 46 4.00 4.37 -21.20
C ASN A 46 4.99 5.51 -21.01
N ASP A 47 4.46 6.69 -20.69
CA ASP A 47 5.29 7.80 -20.24
C ASP A 47 6.05 7.43 -18.96
N PRO A 48 7.32 7.83 -18.83
CA PRO A 48 8.09 7.58 -17.63
C PRO A 48 7.43 8.22 -16.41
N TYR A 49 7.67 7.61 -15.26
CA TYR A 49 7.15 8.09 -13.98
C TYR A 49 8.19 7.92 -12.88
N CYS A 50 7.98 8.63 -11.78
CA CYS A 50 8.90 8.66 -10.65
C CYS A 50 8.14 8.56 -9.33
N PHE A 51 8.73 7.90 -8.34
CA PHE A 51 8.27 7.93 -6.96
C PHE A 51 9.23 8.75 -6.11
N VAL A 52 8.70 9.74 -5.39
CA VAL A 52 9.47 10.61 -4.49
C VAL A 52 8.95 10.43 -3.08
N GLU A 53 9.80 9.95 -2.17
CA GLU A 53 9.52 9.83 -0.74
C GLU A 53 10.16 10.99 0.01
N PHE A 54 9.38 11.70 0.81
CA PHE A 54 9.85 12.75 1.71
C PHE A 54 10.09 12.22 3.12
N PHE A 55 10.89 12.94 3.89
CA PHE A 55 11.00 12.67 5.33
C PHE A 55 9.72 13.00 6.09
N GLU A 56 9.04 14.07 5.70
CA GLU A 56 7.84 14.57 6.37
C GLU A 56 6.62 14.62 5.43
N HIS A 57 5.43 14.35 5.97
CA HIS A 57 4.18 14.43 5.21
C HIS A 57 3.90 15.87 4.74
N ARG A 58 4.20 16.86 5.57
CA ARG A 58 4.01 18.28 5.28
C ARG A 58 4.72 18.68 3.98
N ASP A 59 5.95 18.22 3.80
CA ASP A 59 6.75 18.54 2.62
C ASP A 59 6.22 17.82 1.38
N ALA A 60 5.80 16.56 1.52
CA ALA A 60 5.13 15.83 0.45
C ALA A 60 3.82 16.51 0.03
N ALA A 61 3.02 17.02 0.96
CA ALA A 61 1.77 17.72 0.67
C ALA A 61 2.03 19.05 -0.05
N ALA A 62 3.03 19.81 0.40
CA ALA A 62 3.47 21.03 -0.25
C ALA A 62 3.99 20.74 -1.67
N ALA A 63 4.77 19.69 -1.85
CA ALA A 63 5.31 19.29 -3.14
C ALA A 63 4.22 18.85 -4.12
N LEU A 64 3.21 18.10 -3.65
CA LEU A 64 2.06 17.73 -4.47
C LEU A 64 1.33 18.99 -4.97
N ALA A 65 1.01 19.92 -4.07
CA ALA A 65 0.28 21.13 -4.44
C ALA A 65 1.09 22.04 -5.39
N ALA A 66 2.40 22.12 -5.18
CA ALA A 66 3.26 23.02 -5.96
C ALA A 66 3.65 22.46 -7.34
N MET A 67 3.81 21.14 -7.46
CA MET A 67 4.35 20.49 -8.66
C MET A 67 3.28 19.90 -9.58
N ASN A 68 2.09 19.55 -9.07
CA ASN A 68 1.02 19.01 -9.91
C ASN A 68 0.59 20.02 -10.98
N GLY A 69 0.61 19.61 -12.25
CA GLY A 69 0.30 20.47 -13.40
C GLY A 69 1.43 21.38 -13.86
N ARG A 70 2.61 21.36 -13.21
CA ARG A 70 3.76 22.14 -13.71
C ARG A 70 4.34 21.52 -14.97
N LYS A 71 4.83 22.38 -15.87
CA LYS A 71 5.55 21.94 -17.07
C LYS A 71 7.02 21.67 -16.73
N ILE A 72 7.46 20.43 -16.92
CA ILE A 72 8.87 20.01 -16.85
C ILE A 72 9.27 19.53 -18.25
N LEU A 73 10.25 20.18 -18.85
CA LEU A 73 10.70 19.91 -20.24
C LEU A 73 9.54 19.88 -21.25
N GLY A 74 8.59 20.81 -21.10
CA GLY A 74 7.46 20.97 -22.01
C GLY A 74 6.26 20.04 -21.75
N LYS A 75 6.37 19.03 -20.86
CA LYS A 75 5.24 18.18 -20.45
C LYS A 75 4.71 18.55 -19.07
N GLU A 76 3.39 18.55 -18.92
CA GLU A 76 2.71 18.81 -17.64
C GLU A 76 2.78 17.57 -16.75
N VAL A 77 3.46 17.68 -15.61
CA VAL A 77 3.61 16.54 -14.70
C VAL A 77 2.35 16.34 -13.86
N LYS A 78 2.02 15.08 -13.61
CA LYS A 78 0.89 14.70 -12.76
C LYS A 78 1.43 14.19 -11.43
N VAL A 79 1.18 14.91 -10.35
CA VAL A 79 1.63 14.53 -9.02
C VAL A 79 0.43 14.08 -8.19
N ASN A 80 0.52 12.88 -7.64
CA ASN A 80 -0.51 12.30 -6.78
C ASN A 80 0.13 11.61 -5.58
N TRP A 81 -0.63 11.36 -4.52
CA TRP A 81 -0.19 10.47 -3.46
C TRP A 81 0.10 9.08 -4.02
N ALA A 82 1.29 8.54 -3.75
CA ALA A 82 1.61 7.19 -4.17
C ALA A 82 0.83 6.21 -3.30
N THR A 83 -0.14 5.53 -3.90
CA THR A 83 -0.63 4.26 -3.35
C THR A 83 0.41 3.20 -3.66
N THR A 84 1.29 2.93 -2.71
CA THR A 84 2.13 1.74 -2.81
C THR A 84 1.21 0.51 -2.75
N PRO A 85 1.42 -0.52 -3.58
CA PRO A 85 0.87 -1.85 -3.30
C PRO A 85 1.43 -2.40 -1.96
N SER A 86 2.50 -1.79 -1.44
CA SER A 86 3.18 -2.11 -0.20
C SER A 86 2.50 -1.55 1.07
N SER A 87 1.75 -0.45 1.01
CA SER A 87 1.03 0.09 2.18
C SER A 87 -0.26 -0.69 2.50
N GLN A 88 -0.57 -1.73 1.73
CA GLN A 88 -1.57 -2.74 2.11
C GLN A 88 -0.98 -4.09 2.49
N LYS A 89 0.34 -4.28 2.43
CA LYS A 89 0.95 -5.33 3.25
C LYS A 89 1.27 -4.67 4.58
N LYS A 90 0.28 -4.65 5.49
CA LYS A 90 0.61 -4.59 6.92
C LYS A 90 1.76 -5.56 7.11
N ASP A 91 2.90 -5.10 7.61
CA ASP A 91 4.06 -5.95 7.82
C ASP A 91 3.67 -7.00 8.84
N THR A 92 3.16 -8.12 8.33
CA THR A 92 2.63 -9.22 9.13
C THR A 92 3.72 -10.24 9.40
N SER A 93 4.98 -9.92 9.09
CA SER A 93 6.12 -10.83 9.28
C SER A 93 6.24 -11.28 10.74
N ASN A 94 5.86 -10.42 11.67
CA ASN A 94 5.80 -10.70 13.12
C ASN A 94 4.39 -11.07 13.63
N HIS A 95 3.41 -11.24 12.73
CA HIS A 95 2.04 -11.62 13.07
C HIS A 95 1.83 -13.13 12.99
N PHE A 96 0.80 -13.61 13.69
CA PHE A 96 0.44 -15.02 13.68
C PHE A 96 -0.50 -15.29 12.50
N HIS A 97 -0.03 -16.07 11.55
CA HIS A 97 -0.78 -16.42 10.34
C HIS A 97 -1.55 -17.71 10.54
N VAL A 98 -2.84 -17.67 10.23
CA VAL A 98 -3.75 -18.80 10.24
C VAL A 98 -4.22 -19.03 8.82
N PHE A 99 -4.05 -20.27 8.35
CA PHE A 99 -4.63 -20.74 7.11
C PHE A 99 -6.03 -21.27 7.39
N VAL A 100 -7.01 -20.86 6.57
CA VAL A 100 -8.39 -21.30 6.66
C VAL A 100 -8.75 -22.00 5.35
N GLY A 101 -8.92 -23.31 5.40
CA GLY A 101 -9.34 -24.14 4.26
C GLY A 101 -10.85 -24.38 4.25
N ASP A 102 -11.32 -25.08 3.22
CA ASP A 102 -12.70 -25.56 3.07
C ASP A 102 -13.76 -24.46 3.20
N LEU A 103 -13.44 -23.25 2.71
CA LEU A 103 -14.37 -22.14 2.68
C LEU A 103 -15.36 -22.33 1.53
N SER A 104 -16.66 -22.20 1.82
CA SER A 104 -17.67 -22.15 0.77
C SER A 104 -17.41 -20.97 -0.19
N PRO A 105 -17.77 -21.10 -1.48
CA PRO A 105 -17.51 -20.06 -2.47
C PRO A 105 -18.25 -18.74 -2.22
N GLU A 106 -19.30 -18.77 -1.40
CA GLU A 106 -20.05 -17.62 -0.91
C GLU A 106 -19.36 -16.87 0.24
N ILE A 107 -18.39 -17.49 0.92
CA ILE A 107 -17.69 -16.88 2.06
C ILE A 107 -16.82 -15.73 1.57
N THR A 108 -17.05 -14.55 2.14
CA THR A 108 -16.27 -13.36 1.87
C THR A 108 -15.16 -13.16 2.89
N THR A 109 -14.28 -12.20 2.61
CA THR A 109 -13.24 -11.81 3.56
C THR A 109 -13.82 -11.21 4.85
N GLU A 110 -15.00 -10.59 4.76
CA GLU A 110 -15.69 -10.02 5.92
C GLU A 110 -16.28 -11.12 6.82
N ASP A 111 -16.84 -12.18 6.24
CA ASP A 111 -17.34 -13.34 7.00
C ASP A 111 -16.22 -14.03 7.77
N VAL A 112 -15.07 -14.25 7.11
CA VAL A 112 -13.87 -14.80 7.76
C VAL A 112 -13.44 -13.86 8.89
N LYS A 113 -13.37 -12.55 8.64
CA LYS A 113 -12.96 -11.60 9.68
C LYS A 113 -13.92 -11.60 10.87
N ALA A 114 -15.23 -11.69 10.64
CA ALA A 114 -16.25 -11.75 11.69
C ALA A 114 -16.14 -13.04 12.51
N ALA A 115 -15.97 -14.19 11.85
CA ALA A 115 -15.82 -15.49 12.51
C ALA A 115 -14.56 -15.56 13.39
N PHE A 116 -13.47 -14.90 12.96
CA PHE A 116 -12.19 -14.92 13.67
C PHE A 116 -12.00 -13.77 14.68
N ALA A 117 -12.86 -12.73 14.63
CA ALA A 117 -12.83 -11.58 15.55
C ALA A 117 -12.86 -11.95 17.05
N PRO A 118 -13.64 -12.95 17.53
CA PRO A 118 -13.66 -13.29 18.96
C PRO A 118 -12.36 -13.98 19.44
N PHE A 119 -11.52 -14.51 18.54
CA PHE A 119 -10.30 -15.23 18.92
C PHE A 119 -9.09 -14.32 19.09
N GLY A 120 -9.18 -13.06 18.66
CA GLY A 120 -8.11 -12.08 18.82
C GLY A 120 -8.21 -10.91 17.86
N LYS A 121 -7.36 -9.90 18.07
CA LYS A 121 -7.29 -8.72 17.19
C LYS A 121 -6.66 -9.13 15.85
N ILE A 122 -7.50 -9.22 14.81
CA ILE A 122 -7.08 -9.48 13.45
C ILE A 122 -6.33 -8.28 12.89
N SER A 123 -5.13 -8.52 12.38
CA SER A 123 -4.34 -7.53 11.64
C SER A 123 -4.71 -7.50 10.17
N ASP A 124 -4.81 -8.66 9.54
CA ASP A 124 -5.17 -8.81 8.13
C ASP A 124 -6.03 -10.06 7.92
N ALA A 125 -6.92 -10.04 6.94
CA ALA A 125 -7.68 -11.21 6.52
C ALA A 125 -7.92 -11.14 5.02
N ARG A 126 -7.80 -12.27 4.32
CA ARG A 126 -8.03 -12.34 2.88
C ARG A 126 -8.50 -13.71 2.44
N VAL A 127 -9.63 -13.75 1.73
CA VAL A 127 -10.04 -14.93 0.96
C VAL A 127 -9.33 -14.91 -0.39
N VAL A 128 -8.72 -16.03 -0.77
CA VAL A 128 -8.05 -16.15 -2.06
C VAL A 128 -9.11 -16.45 -3.12
N LYS A 129 -9.23 -15.53 -4.07
CA LYS A 129 -10.09 -15.66 -5.24
C LYS A 129 -9.24 -15.89 -6.48
N ASP A 130 -9.80 -16.63 -7.42
CA ASP A 130 -9.25 -16.77 -8.75
C ASP A 130 -9.34 -15.43 -9.49
N MET A 131 -8.21 -14.95 -9.99
CA MET A 131 -8.08 -13.62 -10.57
C MET A 131 -8.71 -13.49 -11.96
N THR A 132 -8.99 -14.62 -12.62
CA THR A 132 -9.61 -14.65 -13.95
C THR A 132 -11.13 -14.75 -13.87
N THR A 133 -11.65 -15.49 -12.89
CA THR A 133 -13.09 -15.75 -12.74
C THR A 133 -13.74 -14.99 -11.59
N GLY A 134 -12.94 -14.40 -10.69
CA GLY A 134 -13.41 -13.74 -9.47
C GLY A 134 -13.97 -14.69 -8.41
N LYS A 135 -14.00 -16.00 -8.65
CA LYS A 135 -14.55 -17.01 -7.73
C LYS A 135 -13.58 -17.34 -6.61
N SER A 136 -14.10 -17.60 -5.40
CA SER A 136 -13.28 -18.07 -4.29
C SER A 136 -12.61 -19.40 -4.62
N LYS A 137 -11.33 -19.54 -4.27
CA LYS A 137 -10.59 -20.81 -4.36
C LYS A 137 -10.87 -21.73 -3.16
N GLY A 138 -11.75 -21.31 -2.25
CA GLY A 138 -12.15 -22.09 -1.08
C GLY A 138 -11.13 -22.06 0.06
N TYR A 139 -10.22 -21.10 0.07
CA TYR A 139 -9.29 -20.90 1.18
C TYR A 139 -8.95 -19.43 1.40
N GLY A 140 -8.49 -19.10 2.60
CA GLY A 140 -8.11 -17.77 3.02
C GLY A 140 -7.00 -17.76 4.05
N PHE A 141 -6.50 -16.57 4.33
CA PHE A 141 -5.46 -16.30 5.33
C PHE A 141 -5.97 -15.27 6.31
N VAL A 142 -5.68 -15.47 7.59
CA VAL A 142 -5.97 -14.51 8.67
C VAL A 142 -4.70 -14.29 9.46
N SER A 143 -4.28 -13.04 9.61
CA SER A 143 -3.13 -12.64 10.42
C SER A 143 -3.64 -11.99 11.71
N PHE A 144 -3.02 -12.33 12.84
CA PHE A 144 -3.33 -11.76 14.16
C PHE A 144 -2.15 -10.97 14.72
N TYR A 145 -2.44 -9.87 15.42
CA TYR A 145 -1.41 -9.08 16.11
C TYR A 145 -0.76 -9.84 17.26
N ASN A 146 -1.53 -10.68 17.98
CA ASN A 146 -1.06 -11.45 19.12
C ASN A 146 -1.31 -12.94 18.93
N LYS A 147 -0.58 -13.76 19.68
CA LYS A 147 -0.80 -15.21 19.73
C LYS A 147 -2.24 -15.46 20.16
N LEU A 148 -2.95 -16.29 19.39
CA LEU A 148 -4.35 -16.63 19.65
C LEU A 148 -4.51 -17.06 21.11
N VAL A 149 -5.39 -16.38 21.83
CA VAL A 149 -5.85 -16.88 23.12
C VAL A 149 -6.73 -18.07 22.78
N ARG A 150 -6.24 -19.28 23.04
CA ARG A 150 -7.06 -20.49 22.97
C ARG A 150 -8.27 -20.21 23.86
N LEU A 151 -9.45 -20.06 23.27
CA LEU A 151 -10.69 -20.15 24.03
C LEU A 151 -10.65 -21.56 24.65
N GLN A 152 -10.26 -21.63 25.92
CA GLN A 152 -10.57 -22.77 26.76
C GLN A 152 -12.09 -22.90 26.66
N TYR A 153 -12.53 -23.92 25.95
CA TYR A 153 -13.91 -24.35 25.97
C TYR A 153 -14.18 -24.74 27.43
N LYS A 154 -14.66 -23.80 28.24
CA LYS A 154 -15.30 -24.12 29.51
C LYS A 154 -16.60 -24.80 29.13
N ASN A 155 -16.55 -26.12 28.94
CA ASN A 155 -17.71 -26.94 29.25
C ASN A 155 -18.06 -26.62 30.70
N THR A 156 -19.14 -25.88 30.87
CA THR A 156 -19.80 -25.75 32.16
C THR A 156 -20.74 -26.95 32.22
N ASP A 157 -20.69 -27.63 33.38
CA ASP A 157 -21.28 -28.93 33.74
C ASP A 157 -22.62 -29.32 33.09
#